data_AF-A0A926TEI2-F1
#
_entry.id   AF-A0A926TEI2-F1
#
_cell.length_a   1.000
_cell.length_b   1.000
_cell.length_c   1.000
_cell.angle_alpha   90.00
_cell.angle_beta   90.00
_cell.angle_gamma   90.00
#
_symmetry.space_group_name_H-M   'P 1'
#
loop_
_entity.id
_entity.type
_entity.pdbx_description
1 polymer ?
#
loop_
_entity_poly.entity_id
_entity_poly.type
_entity_poly.pdbx_seq_one_letter_code
_entity_poly.pdbx_strand_id
1 'polypeptide(L)'
;MFLKGNVGIDRPPNIDPGSGGPGSGPGGGTPGGTGTPDDPFNGGGGSTTTPPIGPGSGTIVFEQFGGVGRGVTPSPETIAEVDTLKFSGAGLTARNLLLTQVGSDLQVSFEDFASPIVVLKTFALENLDTITQPIASENLANILFDGQVSPQDSFDVANADWQGSQIFTASSVTFLNDLDNDVQGFDESNDVINGQGGSDRILGLSGNDLLRGGLGNDTLIGGAGTNVLTGNAGADVFALSLDGVQFVTDFAIAQDKIGLSNGLSVAQLTIEQGTGVDSSSTWVKLASNDSLLMSLKGVTASALTTDMFLPAAAYQSALSA
;
A
#
# COMPACT_ATOMS: atom_id res chain seq x y z
N MET A 1 -3.68 37.71 41.55
CA MET A 1 -4.58 38.02 42.68
C MET A 1 -5.96 37.44 42.33
N PHE A 2 -6.46 36.47 43.10
CA PHE A 2 -7.72 35.77 42.83
C PHE A 2 -8.91 36.47 43.50
N LEU A 3 -10.15 36.30 43.01
CA LEU A 3 -11.24 35.57 43.70
C LEU A 3 -12.65 35.74 43.07
N LYS A 4 -13.55 34.81 43.43
CA LYS A 4 -14.95 34.56 43.02
C LYS A 4 -15.06 33.68 41.76
N GLY A 5 -15.76 32.52 41.75
CA GLY A 5 -16.77 31.93 42.66
C GLY A 5 -18.19 32.06 42.06
N ASN A 6 -19.19 31.19 42.25
CA ASN A 6 -19.43 29.99 43.10
C ASN A 6 -20.63 29.22 42.44
N VAL A 7 -21.01 27.93 42.64
CA VAL A 7 -20.67 26.71 43.45
C VAL A 7 -20.95 25.47 42.53
N GLY A 8 -20.83 24.18 42.87
CA GLY A 8 -20.56 23.41 44.10
C GLY A 8 -19.80 22.09 43.77
N ILE A 9 -19.65 21.03 44.58
CA ILE A 9 -20.30 20.54 45.83
C ILE A 9 -21.67 19.88 45.56
N ASP A 10 -21.82 18.54 45.69
CA ASP A 10 -21.74 17.82 46.98
C ASP A 10 -21.20 16.36 46.93
N ARG A 11 -20.68 15.85 48.06
CA ARG A 11 -20.35 14.43 48.37
C ARG A 11 -19.98 14.26 49.86
N PRO A 12 -20.79 13.55 50.66
CA PRO A 12 -20.27 12.50 51.57
C PRO A 12 -21.27 11.32 51.78
N PRO A 13 -21.02 10.28 52.62
CA PRO A 13 -19.82 9.95 53.40
C PRO A 13 -19.22 8.53 53.15
N ASN A 14 -18.18 8.20 53.92
CA ASN A 14 -17.56 6.88 54.15
C ASN A 14 -18.41 6.10 55.23
N ILE A 15 -18.21 4.86 55.71
CA ILE A 15 -17.01 4.06 56.12
C ILE A 15 -17.32 2.53 56.09
N ASP A 16 -16.26 1.72 55.91
CA ASP A 16 -15.99 0.28 56.26
C ASP A 16 -16.72 -0.30 57.53
N PRO A 17 -16.78 -1.64 57.83
CA PRO A 17 -15.76 -2.66 57.52
C PRO A 17 -16.11 -4.15 57.27
N GLY A 18 -15.24 -4.82 56.49
CA GLY A 18 -14.56 -6.05 56.98
C GLY A 18 -14.87 -7.43 56.37
N SER A 19 -13.79 -8.18 56.10
CA SER A 19 -13.70 -9.62 55.72
C SER A 19 -14.26 -10.05 54.33
N GLY A 20 -13.60 -10.91 53.56
CA GLY A 20 -12.22 -11.44 53.68
C GLY A 20 -11.95 -12.64 52.75
N GLY A 21 -10.82 -12.64 52.03
CA GLY A 21 -10.40 -13.75 51.15
C GLY A 21 -9.47 -13.27 50.01
N PRO A 22 -8.44 -14.04 49.58
CA PRO A 22 -7.43 -13.57 48.64
C PRO A 22 -7.71 -13.92 47.16
N GLY A 23 -7.27 -13.05 46.24
CA GLY A 23 -7.25 -13.29 44.80
C GLY A 23 -6.09 -12.54 44.14
N SER A 24 -5.33 -13.23 43.29
CA SER A 24 -4.13 -12.76 42.58
C SER A 24 -4.29 -11.42 41.84
N GLY A 25 -3.28 -10.55 41.92
CA GLY A 25 -3.18 -9.35 41.09
C GLY A 25 -2.89 -9.63 39.61
N PRO A 26 -3.01 -8.62 38.73
CA PRO A 26 -2.85 -8.79 37.29
C PRO A 26 -1.39 -9.04 36.90
N GLY A 27 -1.08 -10.26 36.47
CA GLY A 27 0.16 -10.56 35.75
C GLY A 27 0.08 -10.06 34.31
N GLY A 28 1.13 -9.39 33.82
CA GLY A 28 1.22 -9.01 32.41
C GLY A 28 1.45 -10.25 31.55
N GLY A 29 0.46 -10.62 30.73
CA GLY A 29 0.57 -11.70 29.76
C GLY A 29 1.09 -11.19 28.41
N THR A 30 2.21 -11.74 27.95
CA THR A 30 2.66 -11.58 26.56
C THR A 30 1.76 -12.40 25.61
N PRO A 31 1.38 -11.89 24.42
CA PRO A 31 0.72 -12.68 23.40
C PRO A 31 1.65 -13.77 22.86
N GLY A 32 1.57 -14.96 23.44
CA GLY A 32 2.30 -16.16 23.06
C GLY A 32 1.35 -17.34 22.91
N GLY A 33 0.38 -17.20 22.01
CA GLY A 33 -0.65 -18.21 21.77
C GLY A 33 -0.19 -19.25 20.75
N THR A 34 0.13 -20.46 21.20
CA THR A 34 0.14 -21.64 20.32
C THR A 34 -1.30 -22.13 20.14
N GLY A 35 -1.77 -22.20 18.89
CA GLY A 35 -3.18 -22.44 18.57
C GLY A 35 -3.77 -23.73 19.14
N THR A 36 -5.04 -23.67 19.54
CA THR A 36 -5.86 -24.84 19.91
C THR A 36 -6.70 -25.30 18.70
N PRO A 37 -7.08 -26.59 18.60
CA PRO A 37 -7.83 -27.11 17.44
C PRO A 37 -9.30 -26.62 17.27
N ASP A 38 -9.75 -25.68 18.11
CA ASP A 38 -11.05 -24.99 18.02
C ASP A 38 -10.82 -23.46 17.90
N ASP A 39 -9.82 -23.05 17.10
CA ASP A 39 -9.70 -21.67 16.63
C ASP A 39 -10.59 -21.51 15.37
N PRO A 40 -11.65 -20.67 15.40
CA PRO A 40 -12.52 -20.49 14.25
C PRO A 40 -11.78 -19.94 13.01
N PHE A 41 -10.59 -19.36 13.20
CA PHE A 41 -9.74 -18.84 12.12
C PHE A 41 -8.70 -19.84 11.62
N ASN A 42 -8.74 -21.09 12.08
CA ASN A 42 -7.75 -22.11 11.72
C ASN A 42 -8.32 -23.50 11.41
N GLY A 43 -9.64 -23.62 11.25
CA GLY A 43 -10.29 -24.86 10.78
C GLY A 43 -11.78 -24.96 11.06
N GLY A 44 -12.61 -24.52 10.11
CA GLY A 44 -14.06 -24.74 10.13
C GLY A 44 -14.73 -24.11 8.92
N GLY A 45 -15.47 -24.88 8.13
CA GLY A 45 -16.16 -24.36 6.95
C GLY A 45 -17.30 -23.41 7.32
N GLY A 46 -17.23 -22.18 6.84
CA GLY A 46 -18.20 -21.12 7.09
C GLY A 46 -17.53 -19.75 7.12
N SER A 47 -18.14 -18.75 6.47
CA SER A 47 -17.64 -17.36 6.42
C SER A 47 -17.40 -16.79 7.82
N THR A 48 -16.16 -16.35 8.10
CA THR A 48 -15.79 -15.69 9.35
C THR A 48 -15.37 -14.23 9.17
N THR A 49 -15.31 -13.48 10.26
CA THR A 49 -14.72 -12.13 10.29
C THR A 49 -13.85 -12.00 11.52
N THR A 50 -12.62 -11.52 11.35
CA THR A 50 -11.67 -11.43 12.47
C THR A 50 -12.11 -10.39 13.51
N PRO A 51 -11.66 -10.52 14.78
CA PRO A 51 -11.54 -9.38 15.66
C PRO A 51 -10.71 -8.25 14.99
N PRO A 52 -10.88 -6.98 15.37
CA PRO A 52 -10.10 -5.88 14.79
C PRO A 52 -8.60 -6.06 15.02
N ILE A 53 -7.86 -6.21 13.93
CA ILE A 53 -6.40 -6.27 13.86
C ILE A 53 -5.87 -4.83 13.78
N GLY A 54 -4.87 -4.48 14.59
CA GLY A 54 -4.41 -3.09 14.69
C GLY A 54 -2.89 -2.91 14.66
N PRO A 55 -2.41 -1.66 14.64
CA PRO A 55 -0.98 -1.36 14.70
C PRO A 55 -0.33 -2.00 15.93
N GLY A 56 0.77 -2.73 15.72
CA GLY A 56 1.45 -3.45 16.81
C GLY A 56 0.88 -4.83 17.15
N SER A 57 -0.12 -5.35 16.43
CA SER A 57 -0.63 -6.72 16.60
C SER A 57 0.38 -7.84 16.30
N GLY A 58 1.58 -7.52 15.79
CA GLY A 58 2.62 -8.50 15.46
C GLY A 58 2.32 -9.29 14.18
N THR A 59 2.81 -10.53 14.12
CA THR A 59 2.52 -11.46 13.02
C THR A 59 1.37 -12.38 13.39
N ILE A 60 0.38 -12.51 12.51
CA ILE A 60 -0.79 -13.38 12.65
C ILE A 60 -0.75 -14.36 11.46
N VAL A 61 -1.07 -15.64 11.69
CA VAL A 61 -1.03 -16.69 10.65
C VAL A 61 -2.37 -17.42 10.62
N PHE A 62 -2.91 -17.62 9.41
CA PHE A 62 -4.13 -18.36 9.13
C PHE A 62 -3.77 -19.55 8.23
N GLU A 63 -3.88 -20.79 8.73
CA GLU A 63 -3.58 -22.01 7.94
C GLU A 63 -4.67 -22.31 6.88
N GLN A 64 -5.86 -21.72 7.05
CA GLN A 64 -7.00 -21.75 6.12
C GLN A 64 -7.65 -20.36 6.14
N PHE A 65 -7.96 -19.81 4.96
CA PHE A 65 -8.67 -18.53 4.80
C PHE A 65 -9.42 -18.54 3.47
N GLY A 66 -10.74 -18.31 3.50
CA GLY A 66 -11.61 -18.36 2.32
C GLY A 66 -11.54 -17.10 1.46
N GLY A 67 -10.98 -17.22 0.25
CA GLY A 67 -10.93 -16.12 -0.73
C GLY A 67 -12.29 -15.84 -1.36
N VAL A 68 -12.56 -14.57 -1.70
CA VAL A 68 -13.70 -14.17 -2.55
C VAL A 68 -13.58 -14.79 -3.94
N GLY A 69 -12.36 -14.98 -4.43
CA GLY A 69 -12.08 -15.56 -5.74
C GLY A 69 -12.19 -14.55 -6.88
N ARG A 70 -12.00 -15.04 -8.09
CA ARG A 70 -11.62 -14.25 -9.26
C ARG A 70 -12.79 -13.70 -10.07
N GLY A 71 -13.14 -12.43 -9.91
CA GLY A 71 -13.77 -11.58 -10.95
C GLY A 71 -15.08 -12.08 -11.62
N VAL A 72 -15.76 -13.06 -11.03
CA VAL A 72 -17.05 -13.61 -11.48
C VAL A 72 -17.95 -13.75 -10.26
N THR A 73 -19.28 -13.77 -10.45
CA THR A 73 -20.22 -14.04 -9.35
C THR A 73 -19.83 -15.33 -8.62
N PRO A 74 -19.41 -15.28 -7.34
CA PRO A 74 -18.94 -16.48 -6.66
C PRO A 74 -20.08 -17.49 -6.46
N SER A 75 -19.74 -18.78 -6.40
CA SER A 75 -20.74 -19.82 -6.16
C SER A 75 -21.34 -19.68 -4.74
N PRO A 76 -22.58 -20.13 -4.49
CA PRO A 76 -23.17 -20.12 -3.15
C PRO A 76 -22.29 -20.82 -2.10
N GLU A 77 -21.52 -21.82 -2.52
CA GLU A 77 -20.51 -22.51 -1.71
C GLU A 77 -19.34 -21.57 -1.38
N THR A 78 -18.77 -20.87 -2.39
CA THR A 78 -17.72 -19.87 -2.18
C THR A 78 -18.18 -18.75 -1.24
N ILE A 79 -19.38 -18.18 -1.47
CA ILE A 79 -19.94 -17.13 -0.61
C ILE A 79 -20.11 -17.62 0.84
N ALA A 80 -20.47 -18.89 1.02
CA ALA A 80 -20.59 -19.50 2.35
C ALA A 80 -19.24 -19.74 3.05
N GLU A 81 -18.11 -19.62 2.34
CA GLU A 81 -16.75 -19.87 2.86
C GLU A 81 -15.85 -18.62 2.91
N VAL A 82 -16.25 -17.46 2.36
CA VAL A 82 -15.41 -16.23 2.36
C VAL A 82 -15.09 -15.72 3.77
N ASP A 83 -13.82 -15.52 4.07
CA ASP A 83 -13.35 -14.89 5.31
C ASP A 83 -13.01 -13.41 5.12
N THR A 84 -13.26 -12.58 6.14
CA THR A 84 -12.93 -11.15 6.13
C THR A 84 -11.92 -10.78 7.22
N LEU A 85 -10.73 -10.31 6.83
CA LEU A 85 -9.79 -9.62 7.70
C LEU A 85 -10.33 -8.24 8.05
N LYS A 86 -10.53 -7.96 9.34
CA LYS A 86 -10.94 -6.64 9.82
C LYS A 86 -9.77 -5.90 10.44
N PHE A 87 -9.38 -4.78 9.85
CA PHE A 87 -8.36 -3.88 10.40
C PHE A 87 -8.99 -2.68 11.13
N SER A 88 -8.28 -2.13 12.11
CA SER A 88 -8.63 -0.84 12.73
C SER A 88 -7.41 -0.13 13.33
N GLY A 89 -7.38 1.18 13.20
CA GLY A 89 -6.23 2.05 13.46
C GLY A 89 -5.89 2.92 12.24
N ALA A 90 -5.72 4.22 12.48
CA ALA A 90 -5.41 5.19 11.43
C ALA A 90 -4.13 4.79 10.66
N GLY A 91 -4.24 4.74 9.33
CA GLY A 91 -3.17 4.28 8.42
C GLY A 91 -3.37 2.85 7.90
N LEU A 92 -4.22 2.03 8.52
CA LEU A 92 -4.61 0.71 7.99
C LEU A 92 -5.73 0.87 6.95
N THR A 93 -5.38 1.43 5.80
CA THR A 93 -6.27 1.79 4.68
C THR A 93 -5.84 1.11 3.39
N ALA A 94 -6.72 1.04 2.39
CA ALA A 94 -6.41 0.45 1.09
C ALA A 94 -5.18 1.10 0.42
N ARG A 95 -5.06 2.44 0.43
CA ARG A 95 -3.92 3.15 -0.19
C ARG A 95 -2.57 2.71 0.39
N ASN A 96 -2.54 2.38 1.68
CA ASN A 96 -1.35 1.93 2.39
C ASN A 96 -1.18 0.40 2.37
N LEU A 97 -2.13 -0.36 1.82
CA LEU A 97 -2.10 -1.82 1.78
C LEU A 97 -0.92 -2.29 0.93
N LEU A 98 -0.20 -3.30 1.44
CA LEU A 98 0.82 -4.05 0.72
C LEU A 98 0.46 -5.54 0.74
N LEU A 99 0.31 -6.10 -0.46
CA LEU A 99 0.12 -7.53 -0.67
C LEU A 99 1.42 -8.12 -1.23
N THR A 100 1.91 -9.23 -0.68
CA THR A 100 3.17 -9.85 -1.14
C THR A 100 3.04 -11.37 -1.18
N GLN A 101 3.15 -11.94 -2.36
CA GLN A 101 3.16 -13.39 -2.55
C GLN A 101 4.54 -13.95 -2.15
N VAL A 102 4.58 -14.84 -1.16
CA VAL A 102 5.80 -15.45 -0.62
C VAL A 102 5.72 -16.96 -0.79
N GLY A 103 6.01 -17.40 -2.01
CA GLY A 103 5.79 -18.79 -2.43
C GLY A 103 4.28 -19.09 -2.47
N SER A 104 3.85 -20.11 -1.73
CA SER A 104 2.43 -20.47 -1.64
C SER A 104 1.58 -19.54 -0.76
N ASP A 105 2.20 -18.65 0.01
CA ASP A 105 1.52 -17.89 1.07
C ASP A 105 1.40 -16.41 0.69
N LEU A 106 0.27 -15.79 1.00
CA LEU A 106 0.08 -14.35 0.81
C LEU A 106 0.35 -13.61 2.13
N GLN A 107 1.21 -12.60 2.10
CA GLN A 107 1.38 -11.66 3.21
C GLN A 107 0.58 -10.38 2.95
N VAL A 108 -0.17 -9.96 3.97
CA VAL A 108 -0.98 -8.73 4.01
C VAL A 108 -0.38 -7.82 5.07
N SER A 109 0.12 -6.66 4.65
CA SER A 109 0.81 -5.68 5.50
C SER A 109 0.51 -4.26 5.05
N PHE A 110 1.10 -3.23 5.70
CA PHE A 110 0.81 -1.83 5.40
C PHE A 110 2.07 -0.95 5.44
N GLU A 111 2.15 0.03 4.55
CA GLU A 111 3.21 1.06 4.56
C GLU A 111 3.27 1.81 5.90
N ASP A 112 4.49 2.18 6.30
CA ASP A 112 4.86 2.76 7.60
C ASP A 112 4.57 1.87 8.85
N PHE A 113 4.01 0.66 8.70
CA PHE A 113 3.74 -0.25 9.82
C PHE A 113 4.65 -1.48 9.85
N ALA A 114 5.46 -1.60 10.91
CA ALA A 114 6.21 -2.83 11.20
C ALA A 114 5.32 -4.02 11.65
N SER A 115 4.06 -3.75 12.02
CA SER A 115 2.98 -4.74 12.17
C SER A 115 1.62 -4.01 12.27
N PRO A 116 0.49 -4.62 11.83
CA PRO A 116 0.27 -6.04 11.60
C PRO A 116 0.96 -6.60 10.35
N ILE A 117 1.36 -7.87 10.44
CA ILE A 117 1.69 -8.71 9.27
C ILE A 117 0.77 -9.93 9.37
N VAL A 118 -0.19 -10.06 8.45
CA VAL A 118 -1.06 -11.23 8.35
C VAL A 118 -0.50 -12.15 7.28
N VAL A 119 -0.37 -13.45 7.58
CA VAL A 119 0.09 -14.47 6.63
C VAL A 119 -1.04 -15.46 6.38
N LEU A 120 -1.51 -15.51 5.14
CA LEU A 120 -2.54 -16.42 4.65
C LEU A 120 -1.84 -17.59 3.95
N LYS A 121 -1.96 -18.79 4.54
CA LYS A 121 -1.20 -19.98 4.11
C LYS A 121 -1.84 -20.64 2.90
N THR A 122 -1.01 -21.06 1.95
CA THR A 122 -1.47 -21.70 0.69
C THR A 122 -2.51 -20.83 -0.05
N PHE A 123 -2.39 -19.51 0.06
CA PHE A 123 -3.29 -18.52 -0.50
C PHE A 123 -2.56 -17.76 -1.61
N ALA A 124 -3.17 -17.69 -2.80
CA ALA A 124 -2.64 -16.94 -3.93
C ALA A 124 -3.36 -15.60 -4.09
N LEU A 125 -2.58 -14.54 -4.34
CA LEU A 125 -2.98 -13.13 -4.45
C LEU A 125 -4.34 -12.92 -5.12
N GLU A 126 -4.58 -13.54 -6.28
CA GLU A 126 -5.75 -13.34 -7.13
C GLU A 126 -7.06 -13.91 -6.56
N ASN A 127 -7.04 -14.46 -5.35
CA ASN A 127 -8.24 -14.91 -4.64
C ASN A 127 -8.68 -13.91 -3.55
N LEU A 128 -7.91 -12.85 -3.31
CA LEU A 128 -8.23 -11.74 -2.41
C LEU A 128 -8.85 -10.60 -3.23
N ASP A 129 -10.15 -10.38 -3.08
CA ASP A 129 -10.89 -9.42 -3.93
C ASP A 129 -12.01 -8.71 -3.15
N THR A 130 -12.64 -7.70 -3.77
CA THR A 130 -13.87 -7.04 -3.33
C THR A 130 -14.92 -7.08 -4.44
N ILE A 131 -15.84 -8.05 -4.38
CA ILE A 131 -16.93 -8.12 -5.36
C ILE A 131 -18.15 -7.36 -4.82
N THR A 132 -18.49 -6.25 -5.46
CA THR A 132 -19.69 -5.47 -5.14
C THR A 132 -20.95 -6.07 -5.78
N GLN A 133 -22.02 -6.18 -4.97
CA GLN A 133 -23.35 -6.71 -5.33
C GLN A 133 -23.39 -8.05 -6.13
N PRO A 134 -22.64 -9.12 -5.77
CA PRO A 134 -22.62 -10.37 -6.54
C PRO A 134 -24.01 -11.04 -6.65
N ILE A 135 -24.74 -11.09 -5.54
CA ILE A 135 -26.16 -11.49 -5.47
C ILE A 135 -26.78 -10.99 -4.16
N ALA A 136 -28.06 -10.64 -4.18
CA ALA A 136 -28.89 -10.37 -2.99
C ALA A 136 -28.37 -9.27 -2.01
N SER A 137 -28.06 -8.09 -2.55
CA SER A 137 -28.01 -6.78 -1.85
C SER A 137 -26.90 -6.49 -0.83
N GLU A 138 -25.91 -7.36 -0.65
CA GLU A 138 -24.70 -7.05 0.14
C GLU A 138 -23.43 -7.13 -0.74
N ASN A 139 -22.36 -6.44 -0.32
CA ASN A 139 -21.03 -6.53 -0.93
C ASN A 139 -20.19 -7.60 -0.22
N LEU A 140 -19.24 -8.22 -0.93
CA LEU A 140 -18.42 -9.32 -0.42
C LEU A 140 -16.93 -9.01 -0.59
N ALA A 141 -16.15 -9.00 0.50
CA ALA A 141 -14.71 -8.71 0.44
C ALA A 141 -13.90 -9.47 1.49
N ASN A 142 -12.64 -9.75 1.15
CA ASN A 142 -11.69 -10.34 2.09
C ASN A 142 -11.08 -9.35 3.09
N ILE A 143 -11.21 -8.03 2.88
CA ILE A 143 -10.68 -7.01 3.79
C ILE A 143 -11.74 -5.96 4.11
N LEU A 144 -11.79 -5.56 5.39
CA LEU A 144 -12.53 -4.39 5.89
C LEU A 144 -11.54 -3.46 6.62
N PHE A 145 -11.33 -2.26 6.09
CA PHE A 145 -10.34 -1.29 6.60
C PHE A 145 -10.86 -0.45 7.77
N ASP A 146 -9.97 0.35 8.37
CA ASP A 146 -10.34 1.20 9.51
C ASP A 146 -11.51 2.15 9.20
N GLY A 147 -12.45 2.27 10.14
CA GLY A 147 -13.68 3.05 9.98
C GLY A 147 -14.75 2.46 9.04
N GLN A 148 -14.46 1.41 8.25
CA GLN A 148 -15.46 0.78 7.39
C GLN A 148 -16.46 -0.08 8.19
N VAL A 149 -17.74 -0.01 7.80
CA VAL A 149 -18.86 -0.76 8.41
C VAL A 149 -19.48 -1.80 7.49
N SER A 150 -19.21 -1.71 6.19
CA SER A 150 -19.53 -2.70 5.15
C SER A 150 -18.44 -2.64 4.06
N PRO A 151 -18.22 -3.72 3.29
CA PRO A 151 -17.24 -3.72 2.22
C PRO A 151 -17.47 -2.62 1.18
N GLN A 152 -16.39 -1.95 0.78
CA GLN A 152 -16.36 -0.91 -0.24
C GLN A 152 -15.34 -1.30 -1.32
N ASP A 153 -15.64 -1.06 -2.59
CA ASP A 153 -14.68 -1.15 -3.70
C ASP A 153 -13.50 -0.20 -3.44
N SER A 154 -12.44 -0.74 -2.81
CA SER A 154 -11.31 0.02 -2.27
C SER A 154 -9.99 -0.40 -2.91
N PHE A 155 -9.94 -1.61 -3.46
CA PHE A 155 -8.80 -2.17 -4.18
C PHE A 155 -9.31 -3.24 -5.16
N ASP A 156 -8.62 -3.37 -6.28
CA ASP A 156 -8.82 -4.39 -7.32
C ASP A 156 -7.56 -5.29 -7.35
N VAL A 157 -7.70 -6.58 -7.68
CA VAL A 157 -6.56 -7.50 -7.87
C VAL A 157 -6.62 -8.19 -9.23
N ALA A 158 -5.53 -8.11 -10.00
CA ALA A 158 -5.45 -8.74 -11.31
C ALA A 158 -5.31 -10.27 -11.22
N ASN A 159 -6.04 -10.98 -12.08
CA ASN A 159 -5.84 -12.42 -12.28
C ASN A 159 -4.43 -12.72 -12.79
N ALA A 160 -3.87 -13.88 -12.43
CA ALA A 160 -2.53 -14.31 -12.84
C ALA A 160 -2.32 -14.48 -14.37
N ASP A 161 -3.36 -14.35 -15.20
CA ASP A 161 -3.33 -14.36 -16.67
C ASP A 161 -3.77 -13.04 -17.32
N TRP A 162 -4.09 -12.02 -16.50
CA TRP A 162 -4.54 -10.69 -16.96
C TRP A 162 -3.43 -9.94 -17.70
N GLN A 163 -3.79 -9.35 -18.83
CA GLN A 163 -2.91 -8.59 -19.75
C GLN A 163 -3.67 -7.34 -20.25
N GLY A 164 -4.27 -6.59 -19.32
CA GLY A 164 -5.01 -5.37 -19.64
C GLY A 164 -4.07 -4.16 -19.72
N SER A 165 -4.32 -3.24 -20.65
CA SER A 165 -3.48 -2.05 -20.82
C SER A 165 -3.91 -0.85 -19.97
N GLN A 166 -4.92 -1.01 -19.10
CA GLN A 166 -5.45 0.03 -18.21
C GLN A 166 -6.02 -0.63 -16.95
N ILE A 167 -5.85 0.01 -15.78
CA ILE A 167 -6.39 -0.51 -14.51
C ILE A 167 -7.92 -0.54 -14.49
N PHE A 168 -8.47 -1.32 -13.55
CA PHE A 168 -9.91 -1.63 -13.48
C PHE A 168 -10.77 -0.40 -13.15
N THR A 169 -10.37 0.36 -12.13
CA THR A 169 -11.22 1.37 -11.48
C THR A 169 -10.42 2.65 -11.21
N ALA A 170 -10.98 3.81 -11.56
CA ALA A 170 -10.35 5.10 -11.31
C ALA A 170 -10.37 5.47 -9.81
N SER A 171 -9.25 5.97 -9.31
CA SER A 171 -8.98 6.32 -7.91
C SER A 171 -9.14 5.14 -6.94
N SER A 172 -8.88 3.92 -7.43
CA SER A 172 -8.79 2.69 -6.65
C SER A 172 -7.33 2.34 -6.30
N VAL A 173 -7.15 1.19 -5.66
CA VAL A 173 -5.85 0.57 -5.43
C VAL A 173 -5.76 -0.72 -6.23
N THR A 174 -5.04 -0.70 -7.34
CA THR A 174 -4.85 -1.90 -8.17
C THR A 174 -3.57 -2.63 -7.77
N PHE A 175 -3.68 -3.95 -7.57
CA PHE A 175 -2.54 -4.87 -7.55
C PHE A 175 -2.53 -5.64 -8.87
N LEU A 176 -1.40 -5.64 -9.57
CA LEU A 176 -1.20 -6.41 -10.80
C LEU A 176 -0.81 -7.87 -10.47
N ASN A 177 -0.23 -8.58 -11.43
CA ASN A 177 0.15 -9.99 -11.33
C ASN A 177 1.65 -10.19 -11.61
N ASP A 178 2.15 -11.42 -11.45
CA ASP A 178 3.58 -11.75 -11.63
C ASP A 178 4.03 -11.83 -13.13
N LEU A 179 3.51 -10.98 -14.02
CA LEU A 179 3.85 -10.90 -15.45
C LEU A 179 4.47 -9.54 -15.80
N ASP A 180 5.18 -9.43 -16.92
CA ASP A 180 5.60 -8.12 -17.44
C ASP A 180 4.35 -7.32 -17.92
N ASN A 181 3.86 -6.36 -17.13
CA ASN A 181 2.64 -5.59 -17.39
C ASN A 181 2.95 -4.24 -18.09
N ASP A 182 2.16 -3.84 -19.09
CA ASP A 182 2.14 -2.47 -19.60
C ASP A 182 0.77 -1.84 -19.36
N VAL A 183 0.66 -0.96 -18.37
CA VAL A 183 -0.60 -0.46 -17.83
C VAL A 183 -0.61 1.05 -17.62
N GLN A 184 -1.77 1.67 -17.82
CA GLN A 184 -2.06 3.05 -17.42
C GLN A 184 -3.19 3.16 -16.38
N GLY A 185 -3.16 4.23 -15.59
CA GLY A 185 -4.26 4.68 -14.74
C GLY A 185 -5.33 5.43 -15.54
N PHE A 186 -5.93 6.44 -14.91
CA PHE A 186 -6.96 7.31 -15.49
C PHE A 186 -6.55 8.80 -15.44
N ASP A 187 -6.98 9.56 -16.45
CA ASP A 187 -6.78 11.00 -16.52
C ASP A 187 -7.68 11.72 -15.48
N GLU A 188 -7.16 12.77 -14.82
CA GLU A 188 -7.80 13.48 -13.69
C GLU A 188 -8.08 12.60 -12.44
N SER A 189 -7.32 11.52 -12.22
CA SER A 189 -7.51 10.52 -11.15
C SER A 189 -6.37 10.53 -10.11
N ASN A 190 -6.54 9.91 -8.94
CA ASN A 190 -5.46 9.76 -7.95
C ASN A 190 -5.25 8.27 -7.66
N ASP A 191 -4.62 7.58 -8.60
CA ASP A 191 -4.56 6.12 -8.64
C ASP A 191 -3.46 5.58 -7.73
N VAL A 192 -3.60 4.32 -7.31
CA VAL A 192 -2.54 3.58 -6.62
C VAL A 192 -2.35 2.28 -7.39
N ILE A 193 -1.15 2.06 -7.92
CA ILE A 193 -0.86 0.89 -8.76
C ILE A 193 0.37 0.17 -8.20
N ASN A 194 0.25 -1.14 -8.02
CA ASN A 194 1.32 -2.01 -7.53
C ASN A 194 1.62 -3.05 -8.61
N GLY A 195 2.83 -3.02 -9.16
CA GLY A 195 3.29 -3.97 -10.20
C GLY A 195 3.39 -5.41 -9.72
N GLN A 196 3.74 -5.61 -8.45
CA GLN A 196 3.99 -6.90 -7.81
C GLN A 196 5.27 -7.58 -8.30
N GLY A 197 5.34 -8.00 -9.57
CA GLY A 197 6.51 -8.67 -10.13
C GLY A 197 6.41 -8.97 -11.62
N GLY A 198 7.55 -9.00 -12.30
CA GLY A 198 7.62 -8.75 -13.74
C GLY A 198 8.36 -7.44 -13.98
N SER A 199 8.76 -7.15 -15.22
CA SER A 199 9.41 -5.88 -15.56
C SER A 199 8.36 -4.91 -16.10
N ASP A 200 7.77 -4.12 -15.22
CA ASP A 200 6.52 -3.41 -15.50
C ASP A 200 6.71 -2.03 -16.13
N ARG A 201 5.71 -1.58 -16.88
CA ARG A 201 5.57 -0.23 -17.40
C ARG A 201 4.27 0.36 -16.87
N ILE A 202 4.40 1.27 -15.90
CA ILE A 202 3.25 1.80 -15.14
C ILE A 202 3.12 3.31 -15.36
N LEU A 203 1.99 3.73 -15.93
CA LEU A 203 1.68 5.14 -16.24
C LEU A 203 0.54 5.66 -15.33
N GLY A 204 0.81 6.67 -14.49
CA GLY A 204 -0.23 7.30 -13.67
C GLY A 204 -1.22 8.16 -14.49
N LEU A 205 -0.71 8.82 -15.53
CA LEU A 205 -1.37 9.83 -16.37
C LEU A 205 -1.45 11.22 -15.72
N SER A 206 -2.53 11.58 -15.02
CA SER A 206 -2.63 12.90 -14.38
C SER A 206 -3.41 12.92 -13.06
N GLY A 207 -2.71 13.35 -12.00
CA GLY A 207 -3.29 13.61 -10.68
C GLY A 207 -2.27 13.52 -9.55
N ASN A 208 -2.46 12.63 -8.58
CA ASN A 208 -1.52 12.49 -7.44
C ASN A 208 -1.31 11.01 -7.07
N ASP A 209 -0.68 10.32 -8.00
CA ASP A 209 -0.61 8.87 -8.04
C ASP A 209 0.42 8.30 -7.05
N LEU A 210 0.25 7.03 -6.71
CA LEU A 210 1.20 6.24 -5.93
C LEU A 210 1.54 4.98 -6.70
N LEU A 211 2.66 5.00 -7.41
CA LEU A 211 3.11 3.89 -8.25
C LEU A 211 4.20 3.12 -7.51
N ARG A 212 3.96 1.83 -7.30
CA ARG A 212 4.94 0.87 -6.79
C ARG A 212 5.23 -0.12 -7.92
N GLY A 213 6.50 -0.34 -8.24
CA GLY A 213 6.92 -1.43 -9.12
C GLY A 213 6.76 -2.77 -8.42
N GLY A 214 7.87 -3.47 -8.17
CA GLY A 214 7.88 -4.62 -7.26
C GLY A 214 9.15 -5.43 -7.36
N LEU A 215 9.07 -6.55 -8.07
CA LEU A 215 10.16 -7.51 -8.28
C LEU A 215 10.48 -7.60 -9.79
N GLY A 216 11.35 -6.72 -10.28
CA GLY A 216 11.44 -6.50 -11.73
C GLY A 216 12.59 -5.61 -12.21
N ASN A 217 12.33 -4.87 -13.29
CA ASN A 217 13.10 -3.71 -13.72
C ASN A 217 12.08 -2.71 -14.27
N ASP A 218 11.56 -1.86 -13.40
CA ASP A 218 10.24 -1.24 -13.62
C ASP A 218 10.37 0.19 -14.16
N THR A 219 9.51 0.57 -15.10
CA THR A 219 9.44 1.91 -15.67
C THR A 219 8.22 2.66 -15.14
N LEU A 220 8.46 3.54 -14.16
CA LEU A 220 7.41 4.25 -13.43
C LEU A 220 7.26 5.69 -13.97
N ILE A 221 6.05 6.00 -14.45
CA ILE A 221 5.72 7.24 -15.15
C ILE A 221 4.49 7.89 -14.49
N GLY A 222 4.70 8.59 -13.36
CA GLY A 222 3.59 9.29 -12.68
C GLY A 222 2.90 10.37 -13.54
N GLY A 223 3.59 10.96 -14.51
CA GLY A 223 2.97 11.92 -15.43
C GLY A 223 2.73 13.29 -14.80
N ALA A 224 1.52 13.83 -14.91
CA ALA A 224 1.16 15.17 -14.46
C ALA A 224 0.65 15.20 -13.00
N GLY A 225 0.83 16.33 -12.32
CA GLY A 225 0.45 16.51 -10.90
C GLY A 225 1.51 16.05 -9.90
N THR A 226 1.17 15.51 -8.72
CA THR A 226 2.15 15.26 -7.62
C THR A 226 2.18 13.80 -7.18
N ASN A 227 3.16 13.05 -7.68
CA ASN A 227 3.16 11.60 -7.61
C ASN A 227 4.24 11.06 -6.68
N VAL A 228 4.00 9.90 -6.08
CA VAL A 228 4.97 9.15 -5.27
C VAL A 228 5.34 7.87 -6.02
N LEU A 229 6.63 7.63 -6.21
CA LEU A 229 7.15 6.49 -6.98
C LEU A 229 8.10 5.65 -6.09
N THR A 230 7.95 4.33 -6.15
CA THR A 230 8.78 3.36 -5.41
C THR A 230 9.11 2.20 -6.34
N GLY A 231 10.38 1.98 -6.67
CA GLY A 231 10.80 0.88 -7.55
C GLY A 231 10.72 -0.48 -6.84
N ASN A 232 11.20 -0.50 -5.58
CA ASN A 232 11.47 -1.66 -4.74
C ASN A 232 12.74 -2.45 -5.14
N ALA A 233 12.63 -3.49 -5.95
CA ALA A 233 13.69 -4.48 -6.12
C ALA A 233 14.02 -4.76 -7.58
N GLY A 234 14.64 -3.77 -8.25
CA GLY A 234 15.04 -3.90 -9.65
C GLY A 234 16.26 -3.10 -10.07
N ALA A 235 16.17 -2.53 -11.27
CA ALA A 235 17.10 -1.57 -11.85
C ALA A 235 16.26 -0.56 -12.64
N ASP A 236 15.62 0.33 -11.90
CA ASP A 236 14.33 0.89 -12.28
C ASP A 236 14.45 2.24 -12.99
N VAL A 237 13.46 2.61 -13.78
CA VAL A 237 13.44 3.82 -14.61
C VAL A 237 12.34 4.76 -14.16
N PHE A 238 12.71 5.76 -13.36
CA PHE A 238 11.79 6.80 -12.90
C PHE A 238 11.74 7.95 -13.92
N ALA A 239 10.59 8.18 -14.52
CA ALA A 239 10.44 9.22 -15.54
C ALA A 239 10.39 10.63 -14.94
N LEU A 240 11.10 11.60 -15.53
CA LEU A 240 10.76 13.01 -15.34
C LEU A 240 9.45 13.34 -16.08
N SER A 241 8.73 14.33 -15.56
CA SER A 241 7.63 15.00 -16.25
C SER A 241 7.92 16.51 -16.30
N LEU A 242 7.30 17.22 -17.24
CA LEU A 242 7.29 18.69 -17.27
C LEU A 242 6.06 19.27 -16.56
N ASP A 243 5.01 18.46 -16.45
CA ASP A 243 3.67 18.86 -16.00
C ASP A 243 3.32 18.26 -14.62
N GLY A 244 4.30 17.62 -13.96
CA GLY A 244 4.16 17.02 -12.64
C GLY A 244 5.47 16.78 -11.90
N VAL A 245 5.39 16.69 -10.57
CA VAL A 245 6.49 16.50 -9.63
C VAL A 245 6.50 15.06 -9.13
N GLN A 246 7.64 14.38 -9.25
CA GLN A 246 7.78 12.98 -8.86
C GLN A 246 8.60 12.83 -7.58
N PHE A 247 8.04 12.22 -6.53
CA PHE A 247 8.73 11.92 -5.27
C PHE A 247 9.15 10.45 -5.26
N VAL A 248 10.41 10.18 -5.62
CA VAL A 248 10.98 8.83 -5.61
C VAL A 248 11.45 8.49 -4.20
N THR A 249 11.03 7.35 -3.67
CA THR A 249 11.20 7.02 -2.24
C THR A 249 12.49 6.27 -1.90
N ASP A 250 13.09 5.58 -2.88
CA ASP A 250 14.03 4.47 -2.67
C ASP A 250 15.26 4.43 -3.63
N PHE A 251 15.29 5.26 -4.68
CA PHE A 251 16.28 5.32 -5.77
C PHE A 251 17.70 4.78 -5.45
N ALA A 252 18.01 3.60 -5.98
CA ALA A 252 19.28 2.90 -5.84
C ALA A 252 20.31 3.39 -6.87
N ILE A 253 21.16 4.35 -6.46
CA ILE A 253 22.20 5.01 -7.30
C ILE A 253 23.17 4.10 -8.09
N ALA A 254 23.21 2.80 -7.83
CA ALA A 254 24.07 1.84 -8.53
C ALA A 254 23.33 1.00 -9.60
N GLN A 255 22.00 1.09 -9.65
CA GLN A 255 21.11 0.27 -10.48
C GLN A 255 20.21 1.18 -11.32
N ASP A 256 19.51 2.10 -10.66
CA ASP A 256 18.39 2.84 -11.22
C ASP A 256 18.79 3.98 -12.17
N LYS A 257 17.78 4.45 -12.91
CA LYS A 257 17.88 5.50 -13.92
C LYS A 257 16.74 6.49 -13.87
N ILE A 258 17.02 7.69 -14.36
CA ILE A 258 16.07 8.78 -14.52
C ILE A 258 15.75 8.92 -16.01
N GLY A 259 14.50 8.65 -16.40
CA GLY A 259 14.02 8.73 -17.77
C GLY A 259 13.77 10.17 -18.21
N LEU A 260 14.50 10.67 -19.21
CA LEU A 260 14.28 12.02 -19.74
C LEU A 260 13.13 12.01 -20.77
N SER A 261 11.91 12.32 -20.33
CA SER A 261 10.73 12.47 -21.20
C SER A 261 10.77 13.77 -22.02
N ASN A 262 9.81 13.92 -22.95
CA ASN A 262 9.43 15.18 -23.61
C ASN A 262 10.59 16.02 -24.21
N GLY A 263 11.68 15.36 -24.63
CA GLY A 263 12.85 16.02 -25.23
C GLY A 263 13.79 16.69 -24.22
N LEU A 264 13.63 16.42 -22.92
CA LEU A 264 14.57 16.88 -21.89
C LEU A 264 15.99 16.34 -22.12
N SER A 265 16.96 17.14 -21.74
CA SER A 265 18.38 16.80 -21.69
C SER A 265 18.97 17.24 -20.34
N VAL A 266 20.03 16.57 -19.88
CA VAL A 266 20.69 16.91 -18.59
C VAL A 266 21.18 18.37 -18.56
N ALA A 267 21.49 18.96 -19.72
CA ALA A 267 21.89 20.37 -19.85
C ALA A 267 20.76 21.37 -19.55
N GLN A 268 19.51 20.92 -19.41
CA GLN A 268 18.36 21.73 -18.99
C GLN A 268 18.03 21.56 -17.50
N LEU A 269 18.78 20.72 -16.76
CA LEU A 269 18.50 20.37 -15.37
C LEU A 269 19.50 21.02 -14.42
N THR A 270 19.01 21.47 -13.27
CA THR A 270 19.81 21.76 -12.07
C THR A 270 19.64 20.61 -11.09
N ILE A 271 20.73 20.14 -10.49
CA ILE A 271 20.72 19.09 -9.47
C ILE A 271 21.24 19.71 -8.17
N GLU A 272 20.41 19.70 -7.12
CA GLU A 272 20.69 20.36 -5.84
C GLU A 272 20.38 19.42 -4.67
N GLN A 273 21.11 19.56 -3.56
CA GLN A 273 20.68 18.95 -2.31
C GLN A 273 19.46 19.73 -1.78
N GLY A 274 18.42 19.03 -1.36
CA GLY A 274 17.25 19.63 -0.73
C GLY A 274 17.58 20.34 0.58
N THR A 275 16.61 21.05 1.15
CA THR A 275 16.81 21.89 2.34
C THR A 275 15.70 21.73 3.37
N GLY A 276 15.98 22.07 4.63
CA GLY A 276 15.01 21.90 5.72
C GLY A 276 14.65 20.43 5.93
N VAL A 277 13.37 20.09 5.80
CA VAL A 277 12.87 18.72 5.92
C VAL A 277 13.39 17.80 4.81
N ASP A 278 13.63 18.34 3.61
CA ASP A 278 14.16 17.62 2.45
C ASP A 278 15.70 17.60 2.41
N SER A 279 16.38 17.93 3.52
CA SER A 279 17.85 17.99 3.54
C SER A 279 18.55 16.65 3.26
N SER A 280 17.86 15.53 3.43
CA SER A 280 18.31 14.19 3.02
C SER A 280 17.98 13.82 1.57
N SER A 281 17.24 14.66 0.84
CA SER A 281 16.76 14.38 -0.52
C SER A 281 17.56 15.16 -1.57
N THR A 282 17.63 14.65 -2.79
CA THR A 282 18.15 15.40 -3.95
C THR A 282 17.00 15.95 -4.80
N TRP A 283 17.08 17.22 -5.19
CA TRP A 283 16.13 17.87 -6.08
C TRP A 283 16.69 17.93 -7.50
N VAL A 284 15.92 17.44 -8.46
CA VAL A 284 16.15 17.62 -9.91
C VAL A 284 15.14 18.64 -10.42
N LYS A 285 15.65 19.77 -10.90
CA LYS A 285 14.88 21.00 -11.19
C LYS A 285 15.13 21.48 -12.61
N LEU A 286 14.19 22.18 -13.22
CA LEU A 286 14.33 22.75 -14.56
C LEU A 286 15.11 24.07 -14.51
N ALA A 287 16.29 24.12 -15.13
CA ALA A 287 17.23 25.23 -15.00
C ALA A 287 16.75 26.58 -15.58
N SER A 288 15.68 26.59 -16.39
CA SER A 288 15.12 27.81 -16.99
C SER A 288 14.16 28.60 -16.09
N ASN A 289 13.59 27.97 -15.06
CA ASN A 289 12.56 28.57 -14.20
C ASN A 289 12.58 28.09 -12.73
N ASP A 290 13.53 27.22 -12.37
CA ASP A 290 13.70 26.62 -11.03
C ASP A 290 12.60 25.66 -10.57
N SER A 291 11.68 25.25 -11.46
CA SER A 291 10.63 24.27 -11.17
C SER A 291 11.22 22.92 -10.76
N LEU A 292 10.83 22.40 -9.59
CA LEU A 292 11.10 21.02 -9.19
C LEU A 292 10.38 20.05 -10.15
N LEU A 293 11.11 19.06 -10.67
CA LEU A 293 10.54 17.98 -11.50
C LEU A 293 10.55 16.66 -10.74
N MET A 294 11.58 16.42 -9.92
CA MET A 294 11.72 15.18 -9.15
C MET A 294 12.50 15.41 -7.85
N SER A 295 12.07 14.72 -6.79
CA SER A 295 12.76 14.65 -5.49
C SER A 295 13.13 13.19 -5.22
N LEU A 296 14.43 12.92 -5.03
CA LEU A 296 14.97 11.60 -4.72
C LEU A 296 15.25 11.52 -3.21
N LYS A 297 14.41 10.82 -2.46
CA LYS A 297 14.52 10.67 -1.00
C LYS A 297 15.79 9.90 -0.63
N GLY A 298 16.55 10.39 0.33
CA GLY A 298 17.78 9.74 0.83
C GLY A 298 19.02 9.84 -0.08
N VAL A 299 18.86 10.25 -1.34
CA VAL A 299 19.96 10.41 -2.29
C VAL A 299 20.75 11.69 -1.99
N THR A 300 22.08 11.59 -2.03
CA THR A 300 22.99 12.74 -1.94
C THR A 300 23.29 13.30 -3.34
N ALA A 301 23.13 14.60 -3.54
CA ALA A 301 23.14 15.22 -4.87
C ALA A 301 24.47 15.06 -5.63
N SER A 302 25.59 15.00 -4.91
CA SER A 302 26.92 14.74 -5.48
C SER A 302 27.21 13.28 -5.85
N ALA A 303 26.28 12.36 -5.57
CA ALA A 303 26.35 10.98 -6.03
C ALA A 303 25.68 10.76 -7.40
N LEU A 304 24.78 11.67 -7.83
CA LEU A 304 24.20 11.62 -9.17
C LEU A 304 25.25 11.92 -10.23
N THR A 305 25.29 11.09 -11.27
CA THR A 305 26.19 11.22 -12.42
C THR A 305 25.40 11.19 -13.72
N THR A 306 25.98 11.69 -14.80
CA THR A 306 25.26 11.93 -16.07
C THR A 306 24.76 10.65 -16.75
N ASP A 307 25.38 9.50 -16.48
CA ASP A 307 24.97 8.17 -16.96
C ASP A 307 23.83 7.53 -16.12
N MET A 308 23.37 8.21 -15.06
CA MET A 308 22.12 7.88 -14.38
C MET A 308 20.90 8.43 -15.13
N PHE A 309 21.08 9.34 -16.09
CA PHE A 309 19.99 9.92 -16.88
C PHE A 309 19.91 9.26 -18.27
N LEU A 310 18.80 8.57 -18.56
CA LEU A 310 18.57 7.97 -19.87
C LEU A 310 18.12 9.06 -20.86
N PRO A 311 18.89 9.35 -21.94
CA PRO A 311 18.50 10.35 -22.93
C PRO A 311 17.18 10.00 -23.60
N ALA A 312 16.38 11.01 -23.99
CA ALA A 312 15.03 10.82 -24.51
C ALA A 312 14.90 9.76 -25.63
N ALA A 313 15.88 9.64 -26.53
CA ALA A 313 15.88 8.60 -27.57
C ALA A 313 16.05 7.17 -27.02
N ALA A 314 16.88 6.98 -25.99
CA ALA A 314 17.06 5.69 -25.32
C ALA A 314 15.86 5.37 -24.42
N TYR A 315 15.35 6.38 -23.68
CA TYR A 315 14.15 6.25 -22.86
C TYR A 315 12.93 5.87 -23.71
N GLN A 316 12.66 6.54 -24.83
CA GLN A 316 11.58 6.18 -25.75
C GLN A 316 11.78 4.79 -26.39
N SER A 317 13.01 4.32 -26.53
CA SER A 317 13.28 2.94 -26.97
C SER A 317 12.94 1.92 -25.88
N ALA A 318 13.20 2.24 -24.60
CA ALA A 318 12.78 1.41 -23.46
C ALA A 318 11.25 1.41 -23.23
N LEU A 319 10.53 2.43 -23.70
CA LEU A 319 9.06 2.48 -23.69
C LEU A 319 8.39 1.71 -24.85
N SER A 320 9.16 0.98 -25.67
CA SER A 320 8.64 0.35 -26.90
C SER A 320 9.37 -0.95 -27.32
N ALA A 321 10.02 -1.62 -26.37
CA ALA A 321 10.79 -2.85 -26.56
C ALA A 321 10.26 -3.98 -25.69
#